data_AF-A0A6L4AKK4-F1
#
_entry.id   AF-A0A6L4AKK4-F1
#
_cell.length_a   1.000
_cell.length_b   1.000
_cell.length_c   1.000
_cell.angle_alpha   90.00
_cell.angle_beta   90.00
_cell.angle_gamma   90.00
#
_symmetry.space_group_name_H-M   'P 1'
#
loop_
_entity.id
_entity.type
_entity.pdbx_description
1 polymer ?
#
loop_
_entity_poly.entity_id
_entity_poly.type
_entity_poly.pdbx_seq_one_letter_code
_entity_poly.pdbx_strand_id
1 'polypeptide(L)'
;MGSGSITLQLGEETITYCESIILVPAAAISEHGYIRTISANAGAHAKHEFHALAQMAYFQFQDGELEIGTLQGPLLITLRGEAEALVDGLALYRDLEGRFHVLMHAGQDARKLIEAAYRFCTRWVRLDI
;
A
#
# COMPACT_ATOMS: atom_id res chain seq x y z
N MET A 1 -24.19 -1.82 -9.15
CA MET A 1 -23.30 -0.96 -8.35
C MET A 1 -23.07 -1.63 -7.02
N GLY A 2 -21.99 -2.41 -6.91
CA GLY A 2 -21.49 -2.86 -5.62
C GLY A 2 -20.07 -2.37 -5.55
N SER A 3 -19.87 -1.15 -5.06
CA SER A 3 -18.53 -0.64 -4.80
C SER A 3 -17.95 -1.54 -3.69
N GLY A 4 -17.07 -2.47 -4.06
CA GLY A 4 -16.31 -3.19 -3.04
C GLY A 4 -15.50 -2.17 -2.26
N SER A 5 -15.29 -2.39 -0.97
CA SER A 5 -14.27 -1.70 -0.19
C SER A 5 -13.24 -2.73 0.27
N ILE A 6 -12.00 -2.29 0.42
CA ILE A 6 -10.95 -3.10 1.02
C ILE A 6 -11.03 -2.85 2.52
N THR A 7 -11.11 -3.91 3.31
CA THR A 7 -11.12 -3.81 4.78
C THR A 7 -9.71 -4.04 5.31
N LEU A 8 -9.25 -3.15 6.18
CA LEU A 8 -7.96 -3.25 6.86
C LEU A 8 -8.19 -3.57 8.34
N GLN A 9 -7.55 -4.63 8.85
CA GLN A 9 -7.72 -5.07 10.23
C GLN A 9 -6.37 -5.33 10.93
N LEU A 10 -6.33 -5.03 12.22
CA LEU A 10 -5.23 -5.39 13.12
C LEU A 10 -5.77 -6.29 14.23
N GLY A 11 -5.38 -7.57 14.21
CA GLY A 11 -6.00 -8.57 15.08
C GLY A 11 -7.50 -8.73 14.76
N GLU A 12 -8.35 -8.46 15.74
CA GLU A 12 -9.82 -8.51 15.59
C GLU A 12 -10.45 -7.14 15.32
N GLU A 13 -9.64 -6.07 15.31
CA GLU A 13 -10.12 -4.69 15.13
C GLU A 13 -10.04 -4.27 13.67
N THR A 14 -11.17 -3.82 13.11
CA THR A 14 -11.18 -3.13 11.82
C THR A 14 -10.74 -1.69 12.01
N ILE A 15 -9.57 -1.35 11.47
CA ILE A 15 -9.01 -0.01 11.62
C ILE A 15 -9.57 0.97 10.59
N THR A 16 -9.82 0.53 9.36
CA THR A 16 -10.37 1.39 8.30
C THR A 16 -10.84 0.61 7.08
N TYR A 17 -11.47 1.34 6.16
CA TYR A 17 -11.80 0.90 4.80
C TYR A 17 -11.05 1.76 3.79
N CYS A 18 -10.55 1.13 2.73
CA CYS A 18 -9.82 1.82 1.68
C CYS A 18 -10.29 1.44 0.27
N GLU A 19 -10.05 2.34 -0.67
CA GLU A 19 -10.32 2.10 -2.09
C GLU A 19 -9.18 1.33 -2.76
N SER A 20 -7.95 1.66 -2.37
CA SER A 20 -6.74 1.09 -2.95
C SER A 20 -5.63 1.00 -1.92
N ILE A 21 -4.80 -0.03 -2.05
CA ILE A 21 -3.65 -0.28 -1.18
C ILE A 21 -2.51 -0.92 -1.97
N ILE A 22 -1.29 -0.50 -1.67
CA ILE A 22 -0.03 -1.11 -2.08
C ILE A 22 0.56 -1.77 -0.85
N LEU A 23 0.78 -3.07 -0.93
CA LEU A 23 1.46 -3.88 0.08
C LEU A 23 2.91 -4.04 -0.35
N VAL A 24 3.82 -3.64 0.52
CA VAL A 24 5.27 -3.65 0.29
C VAL A 24 5.90 -4.49 1.41
N PRO A 25 5.96 -5.82 1.25
CA PRO A 25 6.60 -6.70 2.23
C PRO A 25 8.06 -6.34 2.46
N ALA A 26 8.63 -6.67 3.62
CA ALA A 26 10.05 -6.37 3.87
C ALA A 26 10.98 -7.04 2.83
N ALA A 27 10.59 -8.22 2.34
CA ALA A 27 11.26 -8.94 1.26
C ALA A 27 11.37 -8.14 -0.05
N ALA A 28 10.48 -7.16 -0.28
CA ALA A 28 10.47 -6.31 -1.46
C ALA A 28 11.75 -5.48 -1.64
N ILE A 29 12.50 -5.25 -0.55
CA ILE A 29 13.80 -4.56 -0.59
C ILE A 29 14.82 -5.36 -1.42
N SER A 30 14.76 -6.69 -1.34
CA SER A 30 15.66 -7.58 -2.08
C SER A 30 15.07 -7.99 -3.43
N GLU A 31 13.76 -8.21 -3.48
CA GLU A 31 13.06 -8.64 -4.69
C GLU A 31 11.70 -7.94 -4.83
N HIS A 32 11.58 -7.01 -5.77
CA HIS A 32 10.35 -6.23 -5.96
C HIS A 32 9.11 -7.06 -6.34
N GLY A 33 9.26 -8.35 -6.68
CA GLY A 33 8.16 -9.25 -7.07
C GLY A 33 7.15 -9.54 -5.95
N TYR A 34 7.49 -9.23 -4.70
CA TYR A 34 6.57 -9.38 -3.55
C TYR A 34 5.61 -8.21 -3.37
N ILE A 35 5.79 -7.10 -4.10
CA ILE A 35 4.88 -5.95 -4.01
C ILE A 35 3.55 -6.31 -4.64
N ARG A 36 2.46 -6.00 -3.93
CA ARG A 36 1.09 -6.25 -4.41
C ARG A 36 0.26 -5.00 -4.38
N THR A 37 -0.61 -4.86 -5.36
CA THR A 37 -1.51 -3.72 -5.48
C THR A 37 -2.95 -4.21 -5.53
N ILE A 38 -3.80 -3.71 -4.63
CA ILE A 38 -5.19 -4.11 -4.52
C ILE A 38 -6.04 -2.86 -4.69
N SER A 39 -7.04 -2.91 -5.57
CA SER A 39 -8.02 -1.84 -5.75
C SER A 39 -9.42 -2.43 -5.76
N ALA A 40 -10.32 -1.77 -5.04
CA ALA A 40 -11.72 -2.13 -5.00
C ALA A 40 -12.44 -1.79 -6.32
N ASN A 41 -11.88 -0.83 -7.07
CA ASN A 41 -12.32 -0.36 -8.37
C ASN A 41 -11.36 -0.88 -9.46
N ALA A 42 -11.53 -2.15 -9.85
CA ALA A 42 -10.76 -2.76 -10.93
C ALA A 42 -11.07 -2.08 -12.28
N GLY A 43 -10.29 -1.05 -12.62
CA GLY A 43 -10.36 -0.34 -13.90
C GLY A 43 -8.97 -0.13 -14.50
N ALA A 44 -8.91 0.15 -15.81
CA ALA A 44 -7.67 0.35 -16.56
C ALA A 44 -6.76 1.49 -16.02
N HIS A 45 -7.29 2.35 -15.14
CA HIS A 45 -6.56 3.45 -14.52
C HIS A 45 -5.84 3.08 -13.21
N ALA A 46 -6.04 1.87 -12.67
CA ALA A 46 -5.51 1.49 -11.36
C ALA A 46 -3.97 1.62 -11.26
N LYS A 47 -3.23 1.29 -12.33
CA LYS A 47 -1.75 1.45 -12.33
C LYS A 47 -1.27 2.89 -12.13
N HIS A 48 -2.00 3.87 -12.69
CA HIS A 48 -1.65 5.30 -12.55
C HIS A 48 -1.95 5.78 -11.14
N GLU A 49 -3.03 5.28 -10.55
CA GLU A 49 -3.39 5.53 -9.16
C GLU A 49 -2.31 4.99 -8.20
N PHE A 50 -1.87 3.75 -8.39
CA PHE A 50 -0.79 3.18 -7.56
C PHE A 50 0.53 3.93 -7.74
N HIS A 51 0.84 4.36 -8.96
CA HIS A 51 2.00 5.21 -9.21
C HIS A 51 1.89 6.56 -8.51
N ALA A 52 0.72 7.20 -8.52
CA ALA A 52 0.50 8.45 -7.79
C ALA A 52 0.68 8.25 -6.27
N LEU A 53 0.14 7.17 -5.69
CA LEU A 53 0.31 6.84 -4.26
C LEU A 53 1.78 6.64 -3.90
N ALA A 54 2.51 5.83 -4.68
CA ALA A 54 3.93 5.58 -4.43
C ALA A 54 4.78 6.84 -4.63
N GLN A 55 4.43 7.70 -5.60
CA GLN A 55 5.10 8.97 -5.85
C GLN A 55 4.86 9.97 -4.70
N MET A 56 3.63 10.07 -4.20
CA MET A 56 3.31 10.90 -3.02
C MET A 56 4.12 10.45 -1.81
N ALA A 57 4.12 9.14 -1.52
CA ALA A 57 4.90 8.57 -0.42
C ALA A 57 6.39 8.93 -0.53
N TYR A 58 6.96 8.80 -1.72
CA TYR A 58 8.37 9.07 -1.96
C TYR A 58 8.74 10.53 -1.73
N PHE A 59 8.00 11.48 -2.31
CA PHE A 59 8.33 12.89 -2.16
C PHE A 59 8.04 13.42 -0.75
N GLN A 60 6.89 13.08 -0.15
CA GLN A 60 6.61 13.47 1.23
C GLN A 60 7.65 12.91 2.20
N PHE A 61 8.16 11.71 1.97
CA PHE A 61 9.23 11.14 2.80
C PHE A 61 10.56 11.92 2.63
N GLN A 62 10.90 12.31 1.40
CA GLN A 62 12.11 13.10 1.13
C GLN A 62 12.04 14.50 1.74
N ASP A 63 10.86 15.11 1.72
CA ASP A 63 10.61 16.43 2.27
C ASP A 63 10.43 16.40 3.81
N GLY A 64 10.40 15.22 4.41
CA GLY A 64 10.21 15.03 5.85
C GLY A 64 8.77 15.30 6.33
N GLU A 65 7.82 15.34 5.41
CA GLU A 65 6.40 15.62 5.65
C GLU A 65 5.55 14.34 5.82
N LEU A 66 6.14 13.16 5.53
CA LEU A 66 5.40 11.91 5.59
C LEU A 66 5.18 11.43 7.02
N GLU A 67 3.93 11.37 7.44
CA GLU A 67 3.52 10.70 8.67
C GLU A 67 3.36 9.19 8.42
N ILE A 68 4.11 8.38 9.17
CA ILE A 68 4.07 6.90 9.09
C ILE A 68 3.46 6.35 10.38
N GLY A 69 2.26 5.79 10.28
CA GLY A 69 1.64 5.06 11.38
C GLY A 69 2.35 3.73 11.65
N THR A 70 2.50 3.35 12.92
CA THR A 70 3.20 2.13 13.30
C THR A 70 2.24 0.94 13.42
N LEU A 71 2.58 -0.18 12.80
CA LEU A 71 1.90 -1.46 12.94
C LEU A 71 2.56 -2.31 14.03
N GLN A 72 1.76 -2.79 14.99
CA GLN A 72 2.20 -3.64 16.10
C GLN A 72 1.98 -5.15 15.84
N GLY A 73 1.52 -5.50 14.64
CA GLY A 73 1.25 -6.88 14.25
C GLY A 73 0.79 -6.96 12.79
N PRO A 74 0.47 -8.16 12.29
CA PRO A 74 0.09 -8.36 10.91
C PRO A 74 -1.14 -7.52 10.54
N LEU A 75 -1.04 -6.82 9.41
CA LEU A 75 -2.18 -6.14 8.81
C LEU A 75 -2.93 -7.13 7.93
N LEU A 76 -4.20 -7.40 8.24
CA LEU A 76 -5.07 -8.22 7.42
C LEU A 76 -5.84 -7.35 6.44
N ILE A 77 -5.85 -7.74 5.18
CA ILE A 77 -6.47 -7.04 4.07
C ILE A 77 -7.51 -7.98 3.46
N THR A 78 -8.78 -7.55 3.46
CA THR A 78 -9.87 -8.34 2.87
C THR A 78 -10.57 -7.57 1.76
N LEU A 79 -10.72 -8.21 0.59
CA LEU A 79 -11.52 -7.70 -0.51
C LEU A 79 -12.32 -8.85 -1.13
N ARG A 80 -13.65 -8.70 -1.20
CA ARG A 80 -14.57 -9.67 -1.86
C ARG A 80 -14.42 -11.13 -1.37
N GLY A 81 -14.07 -11.31 -0.09
CA GLY A 81 -13.90 -12.62 0.53
C GLY A 81 -12.51 -13.24 0.36
N GLU A 82 -11.62 -12.60 -0.40
CA GLU A 82 -10.19 -12.93 -0.41
C GLU A 82 -9.50 -12.15 0.69
N ALA A 83 -8.71 -12.86 1.51
CA ALA A 83 -7.93 -12.28 2.58
C ALA A 83 -6.44 -12.49 2.31
N GLU A 84 -5.67 -11.43 2.53
CA GLU A 84 -4.22 -11.42 2.48
C GLU A 84 -3.67 -10.76 3.74
N ALA A 85 -2.47 -11.14 4.18
CA ALA A 85 -1.83 -10.57 5.34
C ALA A 85 -0.47 -9.97 4.97
N LEU A 86 -0.24 -8.74 5.40
CA LEU A 86 1.09 -8.13 5.44
C LEU A 86 1.67 -8.38 6.83
N VAL A 87 2.60 -9.32 6.93
CA VAL A 87 3.22 -9.74 8.20
C VAL A 87 4.38 -8.81 8.61
N ASP A 88 5.07 -8.24 7.63
CA ASP A 88 6.14 -7.27 7.81
C ASP A 88 6.21 -6.29 6.62
N GLY A 89 6.86 -5.15 6.82
CA GLY A 89 7.01 -4.12 5.78
C GLY A 89 6.01 -2.97 5.90
N LEU A 90 5.54 -2.46 4.77
CA LEU A 90 4.85 -1.17 4.63
C LEU A 90 3.59 -1.28 3.77
N ALA A 91 2.54 -0.55 4.14
CA ALA A 91 1.31 -0.40 3.41
C ALA A 91 1.08 1.07 3.06
N LEU A 92 0.79 1.34 1.79
CA LEU A 92 0.38 2.65 1.28
C LEU A 92 -1.07 2.54 0.85
N TYR A 93 -1.99 3.34 1.37
CA TYR A 93 -3.40 3.24 0.97
C TYR A 93 -4.08 4.58 0.85
N ARG A 94 -5.20 4.57 0.12
CA ARG A 94 -6.15 5.68 0.07
C ARG A 94 -7.46 5.28 0.71
N ASP A 95 -7.87 5.98 1.75
CA ASP A 95 -9.16 5.71 2.41
C ASP A 95 -10.36 6.09 1.52
N LEU A 96 -11.57 5.79 1.98
CA LEU A 96 -12.80 6.11 1.25
C LEU A 96 -13.09 7.63 1.16
N GLU A 97 -12.37 8.47 1.92
CA GLU A 97 -12.45 9.93 1.85
C GLU A 97 -11.41 10.51 0.88
N GLY A 98 -10.59 9.67 0.25
CA GLY A 98 -9.53 10.08 -0.66
C GLY A 98 -8.23 10.50 0.03
N ARG A 99 -8.11 10.32 1.35
CA ARG A 99 -6.89 10.66 2.09
C ARG A 99 -5.84 9.57 1.95
N PHE A 100 -4.59 10.01 1.82
CA PHE A 100 -3.43 9.15 1.72
C PHE A 100 -2.88 8.82 3.11
N HIS A 101 -2.54 7.54 3.32
CA HIS A 101 -2.03 7.03 4.59
C HIS A 101 -0.90 6.05 4.38
N VAL A 102 0.02 6.01 5.34
CA VAL A 102 1.14 5.05 5.37
C VAL A 102 1.17 4.34 6.70
N LEU A 103 1.21 3.01 6.66
CA LEU A 103 1.39 2.15 7.81
C LEU A 103 2.64 1.31 7.63
N MET A 104 3.44 1.15 8.68
CA MET A 104 4.68 0.38 8.62
C MET A 104 4.91 -0.40 9.91
N HIS A 105 5.37 -1.64 9.77
CA HIS A 105 5.81 -2.43 10.92
C HIS A 105 7.02 -1.80 11.60
N ALA A 106 7.09 -1.90 12.92
CA ALA A 106 8.19 -1.32 13.69
C ALA A 106 9.56 -1.89 13.25
N GLY A 107 10.60 -1.05 13.26
CA GLY A 107 11.98 -1.45 12.95
C GLY A 107 12.31 -1.60 11.45
N GLN A 108 11.35 -1.33 10.56
CA GLN A 108 11.56 -1.39 9.12
C GLN A 108 12.29 -0.16 8.58
N ASP A 109 13.01 -0.32 7.46
CA ASP A 109 13.68 0.76 6.74
C ASP A 109 12.69 1.45 5.78
N ALA A 110 11.99 2.48 6.29
CA ALA A 110 10.98 3.22 5.55
C ALA A 110 11.49 3.71 4.19
N ARG A 111 12.72 4.23 4.16
CA ARG A 111 13.35 4.74 2.94
C ARG A 111 13.41 3.66 1.87
N LYS A 112 13.95 2.49 2.20
CA LYS A 112 14.10 1.40 1.22
C LYS A 112 12.76 0.86 0.74
N LEU A 113 11.78 0.73 1.63
CA LEU A 113 10.45 0.23 1.25
C LEU A 113 9.71 1.20 0.33
N ILE A 114 9.75 2.50 0.65
CA ILE A 114 9.15 3.54 -0.18
C ILE A 114 9.86 3.63 -1.54
N GLU A 115 11.21 3.57 -1.56
CA GLU A 115 11.98 3.52 -2.81
C GLU A 115 11.61 2.29 -3.66
N ALA A 116 11.43 1.12 -3.05
CA ALA A 116 11.02 -0.10 -3.73
C ALA A 116 9.62 0.03 -4.35
N ALA A 117 8.66 0.57 -3.59
CA ALA A 117 7.30 0.84 -4.07
C ALA A 117 7.30 1.81 -5.25
N TYR A 118 8.02 2.94 -5.12
CA TYR A 118 8.13 3.95 -6.17
C TYR A 118 8.71 3.36 -7.46
N ARG A 119 9.86 2.67 -7.37
CA ARG A 119 10.50 2.04 -8.53
C ARG A 119 9.62 1.00 -9.20
N PHE A 120 8.93 0.17 -8.40
CA PHE A 120 7.99 -0.83 -8.89
C PHE A 120 6.86 -0.17 -9.69
N CYS A 121 6.17 0.80 -9.12
CA CYS A 121 5.05 1.46 -9.80
C CYS A 121 5.50 2.28 -11.02
N THR A 122 6.65 2.96 -10.96
CA THR A 122 7.20 3.69 -12.11
C THR A 122 7.53 2.73 -13.26
N ARG A 123 8.11 1.57 -12.96
CA ARG A 123 8.39 0.55 -13.98
C ARG A 123 7.09 -0.03 -14.56
N TRP A 124 6.10 -0.29 -13.72
CA TRP A 124 4.81 -0.85 -14.15
C TRP A 124 4.07 0.08 -15.12
N VAL A 125 3.98 1.37 -14.80
CA VAL A 125 3.35 2.36 -15.70
C VAL A 125 4.09 2.47 -17.04
N ARG A 126 5.43 2.42 -17.02
CA ARG A 126 6.27 2.54 -18.24
C ARG A 126 6.19 1.32 -19.16
N LEU A 127 6.01 0.12 -18.62
CA LEU A 127 6.03 -1.12 -19.41
C LEU A 127 4.65 -1.53 -19.95
N ASP A 128 3.57 -0.85 -19.54
CA ASP A 128 2.19 -1.16 -19.93
C ASP A 128 1.80 -2.64 -19.78
N ILE A 129 2.29 -3.28 -18.69
CA ILE A 129 2.01 -4.68 -18.33
C ILE A 129 0.71 -4.77 -17.53
#